data_AF-A0A3M8SRG1-F1
#
_entry.id   AF-A0A3M8SRG1-F1
#
_cell.length_a   1.000
_cell.length_b   1.000
_cell.length_c   1.000
_cell.angle_alpha   90.00
_cell.angle_beta   90.00
_cell.angle_gamma   90.00
#
_symmetry.space_group_name_H-M   'P 1'
#
loop_
_entity.id
_entity.type
_entity.pdbx_description
1 polymer ?
#
loop_
_entity_poly.entity_id
_entity_poly.type
_entity_poly.pdbx_seq_one_letter_code
_entity_poly.pdbx_strand_id
1 'polypeptide(L)'
;MRSASPLNRALSVGLLALATIAPWASRGAPSDAATFDVRQFVCPLSGETFSQDVGYAAMPLVQFADGSWLGDHLVDAQIPECPRDGLVLIPDYANADQAQSLPYLEYSLDQLMQLHDLLGSDAYRKLRHSSRHERAQWLATQLGMPAQTRMQLLVRASWATTDRADRRRLVTRIADEGPTLIEAFTTPEAEKRTARLLVANALREMGRFADANTLLDSMLASIPADANVTDPDNTQALVGTISGLQEAIAHRDDDRFPVDLSSAKWAASVCNGGDLPPPYGPITTNAKAACERRQRDRQSREDSLQETIRLGETPEELERQCRTTPAGQQTPGLARACELAQGVRDERVGHELVVHQARQVAADCEATPAQERNGPLGSACFSYETALQFALANVLIDDNAAYAIICADDELPEDRAGFATLACSTAQSDRLDRAIEKLLAAPASLDAACAATPERDRGLELNLACHRRHSELWQARVDRLAADPAAYDTACAKIDTRTVDAPREGEYDDVLCDDARRARERSASAQARVAAESNEPSGEKPSQDDERPQVDVFAPDSDLSKVALEYAQRVVDKAKAEGTYPKRKRGDLF
;
A
#
# COMPACT_ATOMS: atom_id res chain seq x y z
N MET A 1 13.55 61.03 -5.50
CA MET A 1 13.60 61.31 -4.04
C MET A 1 12.53 60.44 -3.41
N ARG A 2 12.82 59.16 -3.11
CA ARG A 2 13.53 58.64 -1.92
C ARG A 2 12.83 59.03 -0.61
N SER A 3 11.90 58.19 -0.16
CA SER A 3 12.14 57.39 1.05
C SER A 3 11.26 56.14 1.01
N ALA A 4 11.87 55.04 0.61
CA ALA A 4 11.36 53.69 0.82
C ALA A 4 11.94 53.20 2.15
N SER A 5 11.09 52.65 3.01
CA SER A 5 11.50 51.81 4.13
C SER A 5 10.71 50.50 4.02
N PRO A 6 11.40 49.36 3.85
CA PRO A 6 10.82 48.02 3.85
C PRO A 6 11.02 47.35 5.22
N LEU A 7 10.00 46.67 5.76
CA LEU A 7 10.15 45.67 6.82
C LEU A 7 8.87 44.82 6.79
N ASN A 8 8.93 43.57 6.32
CA ASN A 8 9.47 42.36 6.95
C ASN A 8 8.43 41.64 7.82
N ARG A 9 8.45 40.30 7.70
CA ARG A 9 7.60 39.25 8.31
C ARG A 9 6.38 38.92 7.41
N ALA A 10 6.41 37.93 6.52
CA ALA A 10 6.98 36.58 6.61
C ALA A 10 6.57 35.89 7.92
N LEU A 11 5.31 35.45 7.98
CA LEU A 11 4.86 34.44 8.93
C LEU A 11 5.18 33.08 8.34
N SER A 12 6.42 32.68 8.57
CA SER A 12 6.83 31.29 8.61
C SER A 12 6.41 30.75 9.98
N VAL A 13 5.36 29.95 10.06
CA VAL A 13 5.18 28.99 11.15
C VAL A 13 5.41 27.62 10.54
N GLY A 14 6.68 27.21 10.62
CA GLY A 14 7.09 25.83 10.49
C GLY A 14 7.43 25.29 11.87
N LEU A 15 6.97 24.07 12.13
CA LEU A 15 7.62 22.96 12.84
C LEU A 15 6.53 21.93 13.09
N LEU A 16 6.19 21.11 12.08
CA LEU A 16 6.90 19.86 11.78
C LEU A 16 7.33 19.14 13.06
N ALA A 17 6.37 18.48 13.71
CA ALA A 17 6.66 17.21 14.35
C ALA A 17 6.99 16.19 13.25
N LEU A 18 8.23 16.21 12.76
CA LEU A 18 8.83 15.05 12.10
C LEU A 18 8.99 13.99 13.18
N ALA A 19 7.92 13.23 13.41
CA ALA A 19 8.04 11.86 13.83
C ALA A 19 8.88 11.18 12.74
N THR A 20 10.18 11.01 13.01
CA THR A 20 11.04 10.10 12.26
C THR A 20 10.60 8.69 12.59
N ILE A 21 9.50 8.29 11.95
CA ILE A 21 9.14 6.90 11.74
C ILE A 21 10.13 6.39 10.67
N ALA A 22 10.80 5.27 10.98
CA ALA A 22 11.77 4.49 10.19
C ALA A 22 13.23 4.99 10.15
N PRO A 23 14.17 4.08 10.47
CA PRO A 23 14.73 3.27 9.40
C PRO A 23 14.28 1.82 9.51
N TRP A 24 13.08 1.54 9.01
CA TRP A 24 12.85 0.35 8.20
C TRP A 24 13.59 0.54 6.86
N ALA A 25 14.92 0.57 6.92
CA ALA A 25 15.80 0.72 5.75
C ALA A 25 17.13 0.01 6.04
N SER A 26 17.03 -1.27 6.39
CA SER A 26 18.09 -2.26 6.20
C SER A 26 17.50 -3.64 5.90
N ARG A 27 16.38 -3.69 5.16
CA ARG A 27 16.32 -4.72 4.12
C ARG A 27 17.35 -4.28 3.11
N GLY A 28 18.46 -5.02 3.01
CA GLY A 28 19.49 -4.76 2.03
C GLY A 28 18.84 -4.42 0.70
N ALA A 29 19.16 -3.24 0.16
CA ALA A 29 18.83 -2.93 -1.20
C ALA A 29 19.32 -4.12 -2.05
N PRO A 30 18.47 -4.73 -2.89
CA PRO A 30 18.98 -5.68 -3.88
C PRO A 30 20.06 -4.92 -4.64
N SER A 31 21.28 -5.45 -4.58
CA SER A 31 22.44 -4.84 -5.21
C SER A 31 22.12 -4.57 -6.69
N ASP A 32 22.35 -3.33 -7.13
CA ASP A 32 22.13 -2.82 -8.49
C ASP A 32 23.09 -3.42 -9.54
N ALA A 33 23.39 -4.71 -9.45
CA ALA A 33 23.92 -5.49 -10.56
C ALA A 33 22.79 -6.41 -11.00
N ALA A 34 22.21 -6.18 -12.18
CA ALA A 34 21.19 -7.03 -12.78
C ALA A 34 21.58 -8.51 -12.67
N THR A 35 21.08 -9.18 -11.63
CA THR A 35 21.25 -10.61 -11.44
C THR A 35 20.29 -11.26 -12.42
N PHE A 36 20.84 -11.68 -13.56
CA PHE A 36 20.13 -12.54 -14.49
C PHE A 36 19.49 -13.71 -13.70
N ASP A 37 18.19 -13.96 -13.87
CA ASP A 37 17.50 -15.10 -13.26
C ASP A 37 17.71 -16.30 -14.17
N VAL A 38 18.96 -16.77 -14.20
CA VAL A 38 19.36 -17.92 -15.00
C VAL A 38 18.96 -19.19 -14.29
N ARG A 39 18.03 -19.93 -14.91
CA ARG A 39 17.54 -21.22 -14.40
C ARG A 39 17.93 -22.35 -15.32
N GLN A 40 18.02 -23.55 -14.75
CA GLN A 40 18.23 -24.80 -15.50
C GLN A 40 16.88 -25.44 -15.84
N PHE A 41 16.75 -25.89 -17.07
CA PHE A 41 15.56 -26.54 -17.61
C PHE A 41 15.95 -27.85 -18.29
N VAL A 42 15.00 -28.77 -18.41
CA VAL A 42 15.15 -30.01 -19.18
C VAL A 42 14.10 -30.01 -20.29
N CYS A 43 14.55 -30.25 -21.52
CA CYS A 43 13.69 -30.34 -22.68
C CYS A 43 12.86 -31.63 -22.66
N PRO A 44 11.52 -31.55 -22.60
CA PRO A 44 10.68 -32.74 -22.43
C PRO A 44 10.81 -33.76 -23.57
N LEU A 45 11.11 -33.32 -24.80
CA LEU A 45 11.20 -34.21 -25.97
C LEU A 45 12.60 -34.79 -26.18
N SER A 46 13.66 -34.02 -25.91
CA SER A 46 15.05 -34.43 -26.17
C SER A 46 15.79 -34.94 -24.93
N GLY A 47 15.30 -34.61 -23.72
CA GLY A 47 16.01 -34.82 -22.47
C GLY A 47 17.22 -33.89 -22.26
N GLU A 48 17.45 -32.94 -23.17
CA GLU A 48 18.57 -32.00 -23.09
C GLU A 48 18.39 -31.00 -21.96
N THR A 49 19.40 -30.84 -21.11
CA THR A 49 19.44 -29.78 -20.11
C THR A 49 20.00 -28.50 -20.72
N PHE A 50 19.36 -27.36 -20.45
CA PHE A 50 19.84 -26.04 -20.87
C PHE A 50 19.64 -25.01 -19.76
N SER A 51 20.36 -23.89 -19.86
CA SER A 51 20.16 -22.75 -18.97
C SER A 51 19.61 -21.57 -19.76
N GLN A 52 18.65 -20.85 -19.18
CA GLN A 52 18.11 -19.62 -19.77
C GLN A 52 17.85 -18.60 -18.68
N ASP A 53 18.15 -17.33 -18.97
CA ASP A 53 17.63 -16.21 -18.20
C ASP A 53 16.12 -16.07 -18.43
N VAL A 54 15.35 -16.17 -17.34
CA VAL A 54 13.90 -15.98 -17.33
C VAL A 54 13.49 -14.74 -16.54
N GLY A 55 14.47 -13.97 -16.08
CA GLY A 55 14.26 -12.69 -15.42
C GLY A 55 14.02 -11.59 -16.45
N TYR A 56 13.27 -10.58 -16.04
CA TYR A 56 13.21 -9.33 -16.78
C TYR A 56 12.95 -8.17 -15.84
N ALA A 57 13.41 -6.98 -16.24
CA ALA A 57 13.19 -5.76 -15.49
C ALA A 57 11.70 -5.38 -15.60
N ALA A 58 10.99 -5.54 -14.48
CA ALA A 58 9.60 -5.18 -14.31
C ALA A 58 9.44 -4.22 -13.12
N MET A 59 8.49 -3.30 -13.20
CA MET A 59 8.04 -2.50 -12.06
C MET A 59 6.54 -2.75 -11.82
N PRO A 60 6.17 -3.85 -11.13
CA PRO A 60 4.77 -4.22 -10.87
C PRO A 60 3.98 -3.19 -10.06
N LEU A 61 4.67 -2.24 -9.42
CA LEU A 61 4.04 -1.09 -8.73
C LEU A 61 3.41 -0.09 -9.71
N VAL A 62 3.71 -0.20 -11.01
CA VAL A 62 3.07 0.58 -12.08
C VAL A 62 2.30 -0.40 -12.96
N GLN A 63 1.06 -0.69 -12.56
CA GLN A 63 0.13 -1.55 -13.31
C GLN A 63 -0.71 -0.73 -14.31
N PHE A 64 -1.11 -1.39 -15.40
CA PHE A 64 -1.95 -0.84 -16.45
C PHE A 64 -3.31 -1.55 -16.52
N ALA A 65 -4.26 -0.96 -17.24
CA ALA A 65 -5.65 -1.44 -17.30
C ALA A 65 -5.81 -2.82 -17.96
N ASP A 66 -4.83 -3.27 -18.76
CA ASP A 66 -4.78 -4.62 -19.32
C ASP A 66 -4.09 -5.63 -18.38
N GLY A 67 -3.84 -5.25 -17.12
CA GLY A 67 -3.18 -6.06 -16.10
C GLY A 67 -1.65 -6.16 -16.25
N SER A 68 -1.08 -5.52 -17.28
CA SER A 68 0.37 -5.50 -17.48
C SER A 68 1.03 -4.46 -16.56
N TRP A 69 2.36 -4.33 -16.66
CA TRP A 69 3.13 -3.37 -15.87
C TRP A 69 4.28 -2.76 -16.67
N LEU A 70 4.92 -1.74 -16.12
CA LEU A 70 6.12 -1.17 -16.74
C LEU A 70 7.22 -2.25 -16.87
N GLY A 71 7.75 -2.45 -18.07
CA GLY A 71 8.65 -3.55 -18.44
C GLY A 71 7.96 -4.75 -19.09
N ASP A 72 6.63 -4.76 -19.22
CA ASP A 72 5.84 -5.87 -19.75
C ASP A 72 6.25 -6.38 -21.14
N HIS A 73 6.77 -5.54 -22.02
CA HIS A 73 7.28 -5.95 -23.33
C HIS A 73 8.46 -6.93 -23.26
N LEU A 74 9.11 -7.07 -22.09
CA LEU A 74 10.18 -8.04 -21.85
C LEU A 74 9.67 -9.34 -21.24
N VAL A 75 8.36 -9.47 -20.97
CA VAL A 75 7.77 -10.66 -20.32
C VAL A 75 8.07 -11.94 -21.10
N ASP A 76 8.33 -11.86 -22.41
CA ASP A 76 8.65 -13.02 -23.25
C ASP A 76 9.91 -13.79 -22.79
N ALA A 77 10.81 -13.13 -22.07
CA ALA A 77 11.97 -13.78 -21.45
C ALA A 77 11.56 -14.90 -20.47
N GLN A 78 10.38 -14.78 -19.83
CA GLN A 78 9.85 -15.76 -18.88
C GLN A 78 9.53 -17.12 -19.48
N ILE A 79 9.48 -17.28 -20.80
CA ILE A 79 9.21 -18.58 -21.42
C ILE A 79 10.53 -19.18 -21.92
N PRO A 80 11.01 -20.29 -21.32
CA PRO A 80 12.13 -21.06 -21.80
C PRO A 80 11.84 -21.67 -23.16
N GLU A 81 12.85 -21.71 -24.02
CA GLU A 81 12.78 -22.39 -25.31
C GLU A 81 13.89 -23.43 -25.44
N CYS A 82 13.49 -24.65 -25.77
CA CYS A 82 14.40 -25.75 -26.01
C CYS A 82 15.31 -25.48 -27.21
N PRO A 83 16.64 -25.47 -27.05
CA PRO A 83 17.57 -25.04 -28.10
C PRO A 83 17.49 -25.86 -29.39
N ARG A 84 17.19 -27.16 -29.27
CA ARG A 84 17.25 -28.10 -30.39
C ARG A 84 15.95 -28.18 -31.21
N ASP A 85 14.81 -28.24 -30.55
CA ASP A 85 13.51 -28.47 -31.19
C ASP A 85 12.63 -27.20 -31.27
N GLY A 86 12.98 -26.14 -30.54
CA GLY A 86 12.21 -24.89 -30.48
C GLY A 86 10.88 -25.04 -29.74
N LEU A 87 10.78 -26.04 -28.86
CA LEU A 87 9.66 -26.19 -27.93
C LEU A 87 9.72 -25.09 -26.87
N VAL A 88 8.67 -24.28 -26.79
CA VAL A 88 8.48 -23.34 -25.68
C VAL A 88 7.86 -24.06 -24.49
N LEU A 89 8.42 -23.89 -23.29
CA LEU A 89 7.90 -24.52 -22.08
C LEU A 89 6.70 -23.74 -21.56
N ILE A 90 5.54 -24.39 -21.48
CA ILE A 90 4.28 -23.75 -21.07
C ILE A 90 4.27 -23.57 -19.54
N PRO A 91 4.11 -22.34 -19.03
CA PRO A 91 3.92 -22.09 -17.61
C PRO A 91 2.64 -22.71 -17.06
N ASP A 92 2.70 -23.17 -15.81
CA ASP A 92 1.53 -23.67 -15.09
C ASP A 92 0.85 -22.55 -14.29
N TYR A 93 0.14 -21.68 -15.00
CA TYR A 93 -0.57 -20.57 -14.38
C TYR A 93 -1.75 -20.98 -13.48
N ALA A 94 -2.24 -22.21 -13.61
CA ALA A 94 -3.32 -22.71 -12.76
C ALA A 94 -2.81 -23.07 -11.37
N ASN A 95 -1.55 -23.49 -11.26
CA ASN A 95 -0.91 -23.91 -10.01
C ASN A 95 0.22 -22.96 -9.56
N ALA A 96 0.44 -21.85 -10.27
CA ALA A 96 1.36 -20.81 -9.82
C ALA A 96 0.81 -20.18 -8.54
N ASP A 97 1.44 -20.49 -7.41
CA ASP A 97 1.26 -19.70 -6.20
C ASP A 97 1.83 -18.29 -6.43
N GLN A 98 1.52 -17.34 -5.54
CA GLN A 98 2.11 -16.00 -5.61
C GLN A 98 3.63 -15.99 -5.34
N ALA A 99 4.29 -17.15 -5.27
CA ALA A 99 5.70 -17.24 -4.93
C ALA A 99 6.61 -16.86 -6.10
N GLN A 100 7.87 -16.60 -5.75
CA GLN A 100 8.91 -15.96 -6.56
C GLN A 100 9.35 -16.77 -7.82
N SER A 101 8.77 -17.95 -8.08
CA SER A 101 9.11 -18.78 -9.23
C SER A 101 7.89 -19.29 -9.98
N LEU A 102 7.79 -18.92 -11.26
CA LEU A 102 6.79 -19.45 -12.19
C LEU A 102 7.04 -20.95 -12.45
N PRO A 103 6.13 -21.87 -12.06
CA PRO A 103 6.26 -23.28 -12.41
C PRO A 103 5.96 -23.51 -13.90
N TYR A 104 6.51 -24.59 -14.45
CA TYR A 104 6.26 -25.03 -15.83
C TYR A 104 5.61 -26.40 -15.82
N LEU A 105 4.76 -26.66 -16.81
CA LEU A 105 4.00 -27.89 -16.88
C LEU A 105 4.92 -29.11 -17.06
N GLU A 106 4.61 -30.16 -16.32
CA GLU A 106 5.03 -31.51 -16.64
C GLU A 106 4.05 -32.12 -17.64
N TYR A 107 4.57 -32.70 -18.73
CA TYR A 107 3.74 -33.27 -19.79
C TYR A 107 3.57 -34.76 -19.57
N SER A 108 2.33 -35.24 -19.71
CA SER A 108 2.04 -36.68 -19.83
C SER A 108 2.65 -37.26 -21.12
N LEU A 109 2.79 -38.58 -21.17
CA LEU A 109 3.33 -39.26 -22.36
C LEU A 109 2.51 -38.94 -23.63
N ASP A 110 1.19 -38.91 -23.52
CA ASP A 110 0.30 -38.59 -24.64
C ASP A 110 0.50 -37.14 -25.13
N GLN A 111 0.69 -36.20 -24.19
CA GLN A 111 1.00 -34.81 -24.52
C GLN A 111 2.39 -34.67 -25.16
N LEU A 112 3.38 -35.44 -24.74
CA LEU A 112 4.71 -35.45 -25.37
C LEU A 112 4.64 -35.95 -26.81
N MET A 113 3.86 -37.01 -27.07
CA MET A 113 3.62 -37.49 -28.44
C MET A 113 2.94 -36.43 -29.29
N GLN A 114 1.88 -35.79 -28.76
CA GLN A 114 1.18 -34.73 -29.47
C GLN A 114 2.08 -33.51 -29.72
N LEU A 115 2.91 -33.12 -28.75
CA LEU A 115 3.88 -32.02 -28.90
C LEU A 115 4.84 -32.30 -30.05
N HIS A 116 5.38 -33.51 -30.14
CA HIS A 116 6.27 -33.89 -31.23
C HIS A 116 5.64 -33.63 -32.61
N ASP A 117 4.39 -34.07 -32.79
CA ASP A 117 3.65 -33.87 -34.05
C ASP A 117 3.33 -32.39 -34.31
N LEU A 118 2.92 -31.66 -33.26
CA LEU A 118 2.58 -30.24 -33.34
C LEU A 118 3.78 -29.38 -33.74
N LEU A 119 4.97 -29.64 -33.20
CA LEU A 119 6.20 -28.90 -33.54
C LEU A 119 6.61 -29.09 -35.02
N GLY A 120 6.29 -30.24 -35.61
CA GLY A 120 6.51 -30.52 -37.03
C GLY A 120 5.50 -29.85 -37.97
N SER A 121 4.34 -29.44 -37.45
CA SER A 121 3.24 -28.89 -38.25
C SER A 121 3.58 -27.58 -38.95
N ASP A 122 2.99 -27.34 -40.13
CA ASP A 122 3.12 -26.06 -40.83
C ASP A 122 2.53 -24.90 -40.01
N ALA A 123 1.51 -25.18 -39.21
CA ALA A 123 0.86 -24.18 -38.36
C ALA A 123 1.82 -23.64 -37.30
N TYR A 124 2.49 -24.51 -36.54
CA TYR A 124 3.47 -24.08 -35.54
C TYR A 124 4.68 -23.40 -36.17
N ARG A 125 5.17 -23.92 -37.31
CA ARG A 125 6.32 -23.31 -38.01
C ARG A 125 6.06 -21.87 -38.45
N LYS A 126 4.82 -21.51 -38.80
CA LYS A 126 4.43 -20.12 -39.14
C LYS A 126 4.48 -19.18 -37.94
N LEU A 127 4.36 -19.70 -36.71
CA LEU A 127 4.43 -18.92 -35.48
C LEU A 127 5.86 -18.65 -34.99
N ARG A 128 6.91 -19.12 -35.70
CA ARG A 128 8.30 -18.86 -35.29
C ARG A 128 8.69 -17.38 -35.25
N HIS A 129 7.94 -16.51 -35.93
CA HIS A 129 8.11 -15.06 -35.89
C HIS A 129 7.29 -14.37 -34.79
N SER A 130 6.41 -15.12 -34.12
CA SER A 130 5.62 -14.66 -32.98
C SER A 130 6.41 -14.74 -31.67
N SER A 131 5.90 -14.08 -30.63
CA SER A 131 6.43 -14.19 -29.27
C SER A 131 6.35 -15.64 -28.75
N ARG A 132 7.20 -15.99 -27.79
CA ARG A 132 7.16 -17.30 -27.12
C ARG A 132 5.82 -17.50 -26.40
N HIS A 133 5.22 -16.44 -25.86
CA HIS A 133 3.88 -16.49 -25.29
C HIS A 133 2.80 -16.84 -26.31
N GLU A 134 2.81 -16.27 -27.52
CA GLU A 134 1.84 -16.62 -28.56
C GLU A 134 2.03 -18.08 -29.03
N ARG A 135 3.28 -18.54 -29.16
CA ARG A 135 3.57 -19.95 -29.45
C ARG A 135 3.09 -20.90 -28.34
N ALA A 136 3.33 -20.54 -27.08
CA ALA A 136 2.88 -21.32 -25.93
C ALA A 136 1.35 -21.33 -25.82
N GLN A 137 0.68 -20.21 -26.09
CA GLN A 137 -0.78 -20.10 -26.15
C GLN A 137 -1.37 -21.05 -27.21
N TRP A 138 -0.74 -21.09 -28.39
CA TRP A 138 -1.16 -21.99 -29.46
C TRP A 138 -1.00 -23.45 -29.05
N LEU A 139 0.16 -23.85 -28.53
CA LEU A 139 0.41 -25.21 -28.05
C LEU A 139 -0.58 -25.59 -26.93
N ALA A 140 -0.78 -24.73 -25.94
CA ALA A 140 -1.75 -24.95 -24.86
C ALA A 140 -3.17 -25.17 -25.39
N THR A 141 -3.55 -24.48 -26.47
CA THR A 141 -4.83 -24.68 -27.15
C THR A 141 -4.92 -26.04 -27.82
N GLN A 142 -3.89 -26.46 -28.55
CA GLN A 142 -3.87 -27.76 -29.24
C GLN A 142 -3.86 -28.95 -28.26
N LEU A 143 -3.18 -28.79 -27.11
CA LEU A 143 -3.10 -29.80 -26.07
C LEU A 143 -4.33 -29.84 -25.15
N GLY A 144 -5.34 -28.98 -25.37
CA GLY A 144 -6.55 -28.93 -24.55
C GLY A 144 -6.30 -28.51 -23.09
N MET A 145 -5.30 -27.66 -22.86
CA MET A 145 -4.94 -27.20 -21.52
C MET A 145 -6.06 -26.40 -20.84
N PRO A 146 -6.05 -26.26 -19.49
CA PRO A 146 -7.05 -25.49 -18.76
C PRO A 146 -7.29 -24.11 -19.37
N ALA A 147 -8.57 -23.69 -19.43
CA ALA A 147 -8.96 -22.45 -20.08
C ALA A 147 -8.30 -21.21 -19.46
N GLN A 148 -8.06 -21.23 -18.15
CA GLN A 148 -7.33 -20.19 -17.42
C GLN A 148 -5.89 -20.04 -17.94
N THR A 149 -5.15 -21.14 -18.08
CA THR A 149 -3.79 -21.13 -18.66
C THR A 149 -3.79 -20.56 -20.07
N ARG A 150 -4.75 -20.97 -20.91
CA ARG A 150 -4.88 -20.46 -22.29
C ARG A 150 -5.20 -18.97 -22.34
N MET A 151 -6.07 -18.47 -21.46
CA MET A 151 -6.39 -17.05 -21.35
C MET A 151 -5.18 -16.23 -20.87
N GLN A 152 -4.49 -16.68 -19.82
CA GLN A 152 -3.32 -15.95 -19.29
C GLN A 152 -2.18 -15.87 -20.31
N LEU A 153 -1.92 -16.95 -21.04
CA LEU A 153 -0.95 -16.94 -22.15
C LEU A 153 -1.34 -15.97 -23.26
N LEU A 154 -2.64 -15.90 -23.61
CA LEU A 154 -3.14 -14.98 -24.63
C LEU A 154 -2.97 -13.51 -24.20
N VAL A 155 -3.32 -13.20 -22.96
CA VAL A 155 -3.15 -11.87 -22.36
C VAL A 155 -1.67 -11.47 -22.37
N ARG A 156 -0.79 -12.32 -21.84
CA ARG A 156 0.65 -12.05 -21.79
C ARG A 156 1.32 -12.00 -23.16
N ALA A 157 0.81 -12.74 -24.15
CA ALA A 157 1.26 -12.60 -25.52
C ALA A 157 1.04 -11.18 -26.06
N SER A 158 -0.08 -10.54 -25.70
CA SER A 158 -0.37 -9.15 -26.09
C SER A 158 0.58 -8.13 -25.42
N TRP A 159 1.13 -8.48 -24.26
CA TRP A 159 2.09 -7.67 -23.52
C TRP A 159 3.50 -7.79 -24.12
N ALA A 160 3.89 -9.02 -24.47
CA ALA A 160 5.21 -9.43 -24.96
C ALA A 160 5.62 -8.85 -26.32
N THR A 161 4.72 -8.16 -27.03
CA THR A 161 5.02 -7.56 -28.34
C THR A 161 5.00 -6.04 -28.29
N THR A 162 5.99 -5.44 -28.95
CA THR A 162 6.04 -4.00 -29.24
C THR A 162 5.49 -3.68 -30.64
N ASP A 163 5.23 -4.70 -31.48
CA ASP A 163 4.61 -4.51 -32.78
C ASP A 163 3.12 -4.21 -32.62
N ARG A 164 2.68 -3.10 -33.23
CA ARG A 164 1.31 -2.61 -33.08
C ARG A 164 0.28 -3.51 -33.78
N ALA A 165 0.64 -4.12 -34.91
CA ALA A 165 -0.28 -4.97 -35.66
C ALA A 165 -0.48 -6.31 -34.94
N ASP A 166 0.61 -6.91 -34.44
CA ASP A 166 0.57 -8.11 -33.62
C ASP A 166 -0.21 -7.89 -32.34
N ARG A 167 0.05 -6.80 -31.61
CA ARG A 167 -0.73 -6.47 -30.42
C ARG A 167 -2.21 -6.35 -30.75
N ARG A 168 -2.57 -5.59 -31.79
CA ARG A 168 -3.99 -5.41 -32.17
C ARG A 168 -4.67 -6.74 -32.49
N ARG A 169 -3.97 -7.65 -33.19
CA ARG A 169 -4.47 -9.02 -33.43
C ARG A 169 -4.72 -9.76 -32.11
N LEU A 170 -3.76 -9.73 -31.19
CA LEU A 170 -3.86 -10.44 -29.91
C LEU A 170 -4.96 -9.86 -29.01
N VAL A 171 -5.09 -8.53 -28.92
CA VAL A 171 -6.16 -7.86 -28.18
C VAL A 171 -7.54 -8.18 -28.78
N THR A 172 -7.65 -8.27 -30.11
CA THR A 172 -8.88 -8.75 -30.78
C THR A 172 -9.24 -10.16 -30.32
N ARG A 173 -8.26 -11.07 -30.27
CA ARG A 173 -8.47 -12.43 -29.77
C ARG A 173 -8.88 -12.45 -28.30
N ILE A 174 -8.33 -11.59 -27.44
CA ILE A 174 -8.77 -11.47 -26.04
C ILE A 174 -10.25 -11.07 -25.98
N ALA A 175 -10.66 -10.09 -26.78
CA ALA A 175 -12.05 -9.62 -26.83
C ALA A 175 -13.02 -10.71 -27.35
N ASP A 176 -12.60 -11.50 -28.34
CA ASP A 176 -13.47 -12.47 -29.03
C ASP A 176 -13.45 -13.87 -28.38
N GLU A 177 -12.27 -14.38 -28.01
CA GLU A 177 -12.10 -15.71 -27.40
C GLU A 177 -12.31 -15.68 -25.87
N GLY A 178 -12.02 -14.54 -25.24
CA GLY A 178 -12.02 -14.35 -23.79
C GLY A 178 -13.30 -14.79 -23.08
N PRO A 179 -14.51 -14.35 -23.50
CA PRO A 179 -15.76 -14.78 -22.87
C PRO A 179 -15.92 -16.30 -22.81
N THR A 180 -15.62 -17.00 -23.91
CA THR A 180 -15.73 -18.47 -23.96
C THR A 180 -14.69 -19.15 -23.09
N LEU A 181 -13.47 -18.61 -23.03
CA LEU A 181 -12.42 -19.13 -22.14
C LEU A 181 -12.82 -18.96 -20.67
N ILE A 182 -13.32 -17.78 -20.28
CA ILE A 182 -13.71 -17.46 -18.91
C ILE A 182 -14.83 -18.37 -18.41
N GLU A 183 -15.85 -18.63 -19.23
CA GLU A 183 -16.94 -19.54 -18.85
C GLU A 183 -16.43 -20.97 -18.60
N ALA A 184 -15.36 -21.38 -19.27
CA ALA A 184 -14.70 -22.67 -19.08
C ALA A 184 -13.68 -22.69 -17.92
N PHE A 185 -13.52 -21.60 -17.15
CA PHE A 185 -12.70 -21.62 -15.93
C PHE A 185 -13.38 -22.49 -14.86
N THR A 186 -12.56 -23.27 -14.14
CA THR A 186 -13.01 -24.10 -13.01
C THR A 186 -13.04 -23.35 -11.70
N THR A 187 -12.56 -22.10 -11.67
CA THR A 187 -12.53 -21.24 -10.48
C THR A 187 -13.91 -20.65 -10.16
N PRO A 188 -14.16 -20.24 -8.90
CA PRO A 188 -15.38 -19.54 -8.50
C PRO A 188 -15.67 -18.29 -9.34
N GLU A 189 -16.96 -17.93 -9.48
CA GLU A 189 -17.38 -16.74 -10.26
C GLU A 189 -16.75 -15.43 -9.80
N ALA A 190 -16.44 -15.30 -8.50
CA ALA A 190 -15.76 -14.14 -7.95
C ALA A 190 -14.36 -13.96 -8.58
N GLU A 191 -13.60 -15.05 -8.77
CA GLU A 191 -12.26 -15.02 -9.36
C GLU A 191 -12.28 -14.75 -10.88
N LYS A 192 -13.37 -15.14 -11.55
CA LYS A 192 -13.55 -14.87 -12.99
C LYS A 192 -13.71 -13.37 -13.30
N ARG A 193 -14.06 -12.54 -12.32
CA ARG A 193 -14.29 -11.09 -12.50
C ARG A 193 -13.06 -10.37 -13.04
N THR A 194 -11.87 -10.68 -12.54
CA THR A 194 -10.62 -10.07 -13.03
C THR A 194 -10.39 -10.37 -14.52
N ALA A 195 -10.66 -11.60 -14.96
CA ALA A 195 -10.54 -11.94 -16.38
C ALA A 195 -11.59 -11.22 -17.24
N ARG A 196 -12.81 -10.99 -16.72
CA ARG A 196 -13.85 -10.21 -17.42
C ARG A 196 -13.45 -8.73 -17.56
N LEU A 197 -12.75 -8.14 -16.58
CA LEU A 197 -12.16 -6.80 -16.72
C LEU A 197 -11.16 -6.73 -17.88
N LEU A 198 -10.30 -7.75 -18.03
CA LEU A 198 -9.33 -7.81 -19.13
C LEU A 198 -10.03 -7.83 -20.49
N VAL A 199 -11.16 -8.56 -20.60
CA VAL A 199 -11.99 -8.55 -21.81
C VAL A 199 -12.65 -7.19 -22.04
N ALA A 200 -13.20 -6.56 -21.00
CA ALA A 200 -13.79 -5.22 -21.10
C ALA A 200 -12.76 -4.17 -21.58
N ASN A 201 -11.54 -4.22 -21.03
CA ASN A 201 -10.45 -3.35 -21.48
C ASN A 201 -10.01 -3.67 -22.92
N ALA A 202 -9.95 -4.95 -23.32
CA ALA A 202 -9.66 -5.32 -24.70
C ALA A 202 -10.74 -4.80 -25.68
N LEU A 203 -12.02 -4.85 -25.30
CA LEU A 203 -13.11 -4.26 -26.07
C LEU A 203 -12.95 -2.74 -26.20
N ARG A 204 -12.56 -2.04 -25.13
CA ARG A 204 -12.24 -0.60 -25.14
C ARG A 204 -11.09 -0.28 -26.09
N GLU A 205 -9.94 -0.97 -25.98
CA GLU A 205 -8.77 -0.78 -26.86
C GLU A 205 -9.11 -1.01 -28.35
N MET A 206 -10.12 -1.85 -28.63
CA MET A 206 -10.61 -2.10 -29.98
C MET A 206 -11.67 -1.09 -30.46
N GLY A 207 -12.04 -0.11 -29.65
CA GLY A 207 -13.09 0.87 -29.93
C GLY A 207 -14.52 0.31 -29.83
N ARG A 208 -14.69 -0.92 -29.32
CA ARG A 208 -15.99 -1.59 -29.10
C ARG A 208 -16.61 -1.14 -27.77
N PHE A 209 -16.76 0.18 -27.62
CA PHE A 209 -17.16 0.84 -26.39
C PHE A 209 -18.52 0.40 -25.83
N ALA A 210 -19.50 0.14 -26.70
CA ALA A 210 -20.83 -0.30 -26.28
C ALA A 210 -20.80 -1.72 -25.67
N ASP A 211 -20.05 -2.63 -26.30
CA ASP A 211 -19.85 -4.01 -25.80
C ASP A 211 -19.11 -3.97 -24.46
N ALA A 212 -18.07 -3.12 -24.36
CA ALA A 212 -17.31 -2.93 -23.13
C ALA A 212 -18.20 -2.45 -21.97
N ASN A 213 -19.01 -1.41 -22.18
CA ASN A 213 -19.93 -0.91 -21.15
C ASN A 213 -20.99 -1.96 -20.77
N THR A 214 -21.54 -2.69 -21.75
CA THR A 214 -22.51 -3.75 -21.46
C THR A 214 -21.91 -4.82 -20.55
N LEU A 215 -20.66 -5.23 -20.81
CA LEU A 215 -19.96 -6.18 -19.96
C LEU A 215 -19.73 -5.61 -18.54
N LEU A 216 -19.25 -4.37 -18.43
CA LEU A 216 -19.02 -3.71 -17.14
C LEU A 216 -20.30 -3.53 -16.31
N ASP A 217 -21.41 -3.15 -16.95
CA ASP A 217 -22.72 -3.04 -16.31
C ASP A 217 -23.21 -4.40 -15.79
N SER A 218 -23.02 -5.47 -16.57
CA SER A 218 -23.36 -6.81 -16.14
C SER A 218 -22.52 -7.27 -14.93
N MET A 219 -21.26 -6.86 -14.88
CA MET A 219 -20.38 -7.15 -13.74
C MET A 219 -20.85 -6.42 -12.49
N LEU A 220 -21.18 -5.12 -12.57
CA LEU A 220 -21.73 -4.35 -11.44
C LEU A 220 -23.03 -4.97 -10.91
N ALA A 221 -23.94 -5.36 -11.81
CA ALA A 221 -25.19 -6.02 -11.45
C ALA A 221 -24.99 -7.40 -10.78
N SER A 222 -23.85 -8.05 -11.02
CA SER A 222 -23.51 -9.35 -10.42
C SER A 222 -22.84 -9.25 -9.04
N ILE A 223 -22.51 -8.04 -8.56
CA ILE A 223 -21.99 -7.82 -7.21
C ILE A 223 -23.18 -7.81 -6.26
N PRO A 224 -23.32 -8.78 -5.34
CA PRO A 224 -24.42 -8.77 -4.38
C PRO A 224 -24.42 -7.48 -3.56
N ALA A 225 -25.58 -6.87 -3.35
CA ALA A 225 -25.71 -5.64 -2.55
C ALA A 225 -25.24 -5.82 -1.10
N ASP A 226 -25.27 -7.06 -0.62
CA ASP A 226 -24.86 -7.47 0.71
C ASP A 226 -23.50 -8.16 0.72
N ALA A 227 -22.77 -8.21 -0.40
CA ALA A 227 -21.51 -8.93 -0.54
C ALA A 227 -20.54 -8.50 0.58
N ASN A 228 -20.51 -9.31 1.63
CA ASN A 228 -19.36 -9.46 2.51
C ASN A 228 -18.29 -10.08 1.65
N VAL A 229 -17.63 -9.24 0.86
CA VAL A 229 -16.36 -9.65 0.30
C VAL A 229 -15.44 -9.61 1.48
N THR A 230 -14.90 -10.79 1.78
CA THR A 230 -13.91 -11.09 2.81
C THR A 230 -12.78 -10.06 2.88
N ASP A 231 -12.64 -9.26 1.82
CA ASP A 231 -11.92 -8.01 1.75
C ASP A 231 -12.81 -6.91 1.09
N PRO A 232 -13.39 -5.95 1.85
CA PRO A 232 -14.12 -4.82 1.29
C PRO A 232 -13.24 -3.97 0.35
N ASP A 233 -11.93 -3.96 0.54
CA ASP A 233 -10.99 -3.25 -0.33
C ASP A 233 -10.96 -3.89 -1.71
N ASN A 234 -11.12 -5.22 -1.83
CA ASN A 234 -11.22 -5.88 -3.14
C ASN A 234 -12.49 -5.52 -3.91
N THR A 235 -13.64 -5.37 -3.24
CA THR A 235 -14.88 -4.95 -3.93
C THR A 235 -14.82 -3.49 -4.30
N GLN A 236 -14.34 -2.66 -3.40
CA GLN A 236 -14.19 -1.24 -3.66
C GLN A 236 -13.16 -1.00 -4.78
N ALA A 237 -12.06 -1.76 -4.80
CA ALA A 237 -11.08 -1.74 -5.88
C ALA A 237 -11.69 -2.20 -7.21
N LEU A 238 -12.50 -3.27 -7.22
CA LEU A 238 -13.21 -3.73 -8.42
C LEU A 238 -14.19 -2.66 -8.93
N VAL A 239 -15.06 -2.13 -8.08
CA VAL A 239 -16.03 -1.08 -8.44
C VAL A 239 -15.31 0.18 -8.93
N GLY A 240 -14.22 0.57 -8.27
CA GLY A 240 -13.36 1.67 -8.69
C GLY A 240 -12.74 1.42 -10.07
N THR A 241 -12.26 0.20 -10.33
CA THR A 241 -11.70 -0.20 -11.62
C THR A 241 -12.74 -0.18 -12.73
N ILE A 242 -13.94 -0.69 -12.47
CA ILE A 242 -15.07 -0.64 -13.41
C ILE A 242 -15.45 0.81 -13.72
N SER A 243 -15.59 1.64 -12.70
CA SER A 243 -15.96 3.05 -12.84
C SER A 243 -14.92 3.82 -13.66
N GLY A 244 -13.64 3.60 -13.38
CA GLY A 244 -12.56 4.17 -14.19
C GLY A 244 -12.64 3.74 -15.65
N LEU A 245 -12.80 2.45 -15.93
CA LEU A 245 -12.95 1.96 -17.30
C LEU A 245 -14.16 2.58 -18.02
N GLN A 246 -15.31 2.71 -17.34
CA GLN A 246 -16.50 3.37 -17.89
C GLN A 246 -16.23 4.85 -18.23
N GLU A 247 -15.46 5.56 -17.41
CA GLU A 247 -15.05 6.95 -17.67
C GLU A 247 -14.14 7.05 -18.90
N ALA A 248 -13.12 6.18 -19.00
CA ALA A 248 -12.27 6.09 -20.19
C ALA A 248 -13.07 5.77 -21.46
N ILE A 249 -14.05 4.86 -21.36
CA ILE A 249 -14.98 4.51 -22.44
C ILE A 249 -15.87 5.71 -22.83
N ALA A 250 -16.39 6.46 -21.85
CA ALA A 250 -17.19 7.66 -22.10
C ALA A 250 -16.39 8.73 -22.85
N HIS A 251 -15.08 8.81 -22.60
CA HIS A 251 -14.14 9.66 -23.34
C HIS A 251 -13.66 9.07 -24.68
N ARG A 252 -14.11 7.85 -25.03
CA ARG A 252 -13.67 7.10 -26.21
C ARG A 252 -12.15 6.91 -26.26
N ASP A 253 -11.53 6.75 -25.10
CA ASP A 253 -10.10 6.47 -25.00
C ASP A 253 -9.85 5.00 -25.37
N ASP A 254 -9.24 4.76 -26.53
CA ASP A 254 -8.82 3.45 -27.03
C ASP A 254 -7.31 3.21 -26.90
N ASP A 255 -6.59 4.05 -26.15
CA ASP A 255 -5.15 3.87 -25.95
C ASP A 255 -4.85 2.60 -25.13
N ARG A 256 -3.71 1.95 -25.38
CA ARG A 256 -3.20 0.88 -24.52
C ARG A 256 -3.00 1.34 -23.06
N PHE A 257 -2.47 2.56 -22.89
CA PHE A 257 -2.11 3.13 -21.59
C PHE A 257 -2.92 4.41 -21.33
N PRO A 258 -4.24 4.30 -21.09
CA PRO A 258 -5.08 5.47 -20.88
C PRO A 258 -4.63 6.21 -19.62
N VAL A 259 -4.37 7.51 -19.76
CA VAL A 259 -3.79 8.35 -18.69
C VAL A 259 -4.71 8.42 -17.48
N ASP A 260 -6.03 8.38 -17.69
CA ASP A 260 -7.02 8.47 -16.61
C ASP A 260 -7.11 7.20 -15.76
N LEU A 261 -6.73 6.03 -16.31
CA LEU A 261 -6.64 4.77 -15.55
C LEU A 261 -5.26 4.52 -14.96
N SER A 262 -4.31 5.41 -15.23
CA SER A 262 -2.93 5.22 -14.80
C SER A 262 -2.70 5.76 -13.38
N SER A 263 -1.70 5.20 -12.70
CA SER A 263 -1.25 5.74 -11.40
C SER A 263 -0.88 7.22 -11.52
N ALA A 264 -1.05 7.98 -10.43
CA ALA A 264 -0.77 9.41 -10.42
C ALA A 264 0.67 9.73 -10.86
N LYS A 265 1.64 8.89 -10.48
CA LYS A 265 3.05 9.01 -10.87
C LYS A 265 3.24 8.81 -12.38
N TRP A 266 2.64 7.78 -12.96
CA TRP A 266 2.71 7.53 -14.40
C TRP A 266 2.03 8.64 -15.18
N ALA A 267 0.80 8.99 -14.82
CA ALA A 267 0.05 10.07 -15.46
C ALA A 267 0.82 11.40 -15.42
N ALA A 268 1.48 11.73 -14.30
CA ALA A 268 2.33 12.92 -14.21
C ALA A 268 3.52 12.86 -15.18
N SER A 269 4.19 11.70 -15.30
CA SER A 269 5.28 11.50 -16.26
C SER A 269 4.81 11.73 -17.71
N VAL A 270 3.68 11.14 -18.09
CA VAL A 270 3.09 11.32 -19.43
C VAL A 270 2.71 12.79 -19.67
N CYS A 271 1.99 13.41 -18.74
CA CYS A 271 1.44 14.75 -18.91
C CYS A 271 2.48 15.87 -18.85
N ASN A 272 3.62 15.64 -18.18
CA ASN A 272 4.72 16.60 -18.15
C ASN A 272 5.63 16.51 -19.39
N GLY A 273 5.26 15.71 -20.39
CA GLY A 273 6.05 15.54 -21.61
C GLY A 273 7.32 14.72 -21.39
N GLY A 274 7.30 13.80 -20.42
CA GLY A 274 8.41 12.86 -20.25
C GLY A 274 8.66 12.06 -21.53
N ASP A 275 9.94 11.83 -21.84
CA ASP A 275 10.32 10.95 -22.94
C ASP A 275 10.05 9.50 -22.51
N LEU A 276 8.91 8.96 -22.96
CA LEU A 276 8.49 7.60 -22.61
C LEU A 276 9.18 6.62 -23.55
N PRO A 277 9.99 5.67 -23.04
CA PRO A 277 10.63 4.70 -23.91
C PRO A 277 9.57 3.83 -24.62
N PRO A 278 9.82 3.37 -25.85
CA PRO A 278 8.97 2.36 -26.48
C PRO A 278 8.81 1.13 -25.56
N PRO A 279 7.62 0.52 -25.47
CA PRO A 279 6.39 0.80 -26.24
C PRO A 279 5.46 1.86 -25.62
N TYR A 280 5.90 2.60 -24.60
CA TYR A 280 5.03 3.49 -23.80
C TYR A 280 4.77 4.88 -24.41
N GLY A 281 5.42 5.20 -25.53
CA GLY A 281 5.21 6.43 -26.31
C GLY A 281 5.01 6.15 -27.80
N PRO A 282 4.72 7.18 -28.63
CA PRO A 282 4.52 8.59 -28.28
C PRO A 282 3.14 8.87 -27.65
N ILE A 283 3.00 10.03 -27.01
CA ILE A 283 1.72 10.49 -26.45
C ILE A 283 0.67 10.67 -27.57
N THR A 284 -0.47 10.02 -27.41
CA THR A 284 -1.58 10.04 -28.38
C THR A 284 -2.43 11.32 -28.23
N THR A 285 -3.46 11.46 -29.06
CA THR A 285 -4.45 12.54 -28.90
C THR A 285 -5.32 12.33 -27.66
N ASN A 286 -5.70 11.09 -27.36
CA ASN A 286 -6.51 10.76 -26.17
C ASN A 286 -5.73 11.06 -24.89
N ALA A 287 -4.47 10.64 -24.83
CA ALA A 287 -3.57 10.94 -23.71
C ALA A 287 -3.40 12.44 -23.48
N LYS A 288 -3.26 13.26 -24.55
CA LYS A 288 -3.24 14.74 -24.41
C LYS A 288 -4.54 15.28 -23.83
N ALA A 289 -5.69 14.84 -24.35
CA ALA A 289 -7.00 15.27 -23.85
C ALA A 289 -7.22 14.88 -22.38
N ALA A 290 -6.77 13.68 -21.99
CA ALA A 290 -6.77 13.22 -20.61
C ALA A 290 -5.87 14.08 -19.71
N CYS A 291 -4.65 14.41 -20.16
CA CYS A 291 -3.77 15.32 -19.44
C CYS A 291 -4.39 16.70 -19.21
N GLU A 292 -5.06 17.27 -20.21
CA GLU A 292 -5.79 18.52 -20.08
C GLU A 292 -6.96 18.43 -19.09
N ARG A 293 -7.72 17.32 -19.08
CA ARG A 293 -8.77 17.06 -18.07
C ARG A 293 -8.19 17.05 -16.67
N ARG A 294 -7.15 16.23 -16.43
CA ARG A 294 -6.48 16.14 -15.12
C ARG A 294 -5.91 17.47 -14.64
N GLN A 295 -5.39 18.29 -15.55
CA GLN A 295 -4.94 19.63 -15.21
C GLN A 295 -6.10 20.52 -14.76
N ARG A 296 -7.24 20.50 -15.47
CA ARG A 296 -8.46 21.21 -15.06
C ARG A 296 -8.98 20.71 -13.71
N ASP A 297 -9.02 19.41 -13.48
CA ASP A 297 -9.50 18.83 -12.22
C ASP A 297 -8.56 19.13 -11.04
N ARG A 298 -7.24 19.17 -11.29
CA ARG A 298 -6.27 19.62 -10.29
C ARG A 298 -6.48 21.09 -9.96
N GLN A 299 -6.62 21.95 -10.97
CA GLN A 299 -6.88 23.37 -10.75
C GLN A 299 -8.20 23.58 -9.99
N SER A 300 -9.27 22.89 -10.39
CA SER A 300 -10.56 22.97 -9.70
C SER A 300 -10.49 22.51 -8.24
N ARG A 301 -9.69 21.46 -7.93
CA ARG A 301 -9.47 21.02 -6.55
C ARG A 301 -8.64 22.01 -5.74
N GLU A 302 -7.61 22.58 -6.35
CA GLU A 302 -6.81 23.64 -5.72
C GLU A 302 -7.67 24.87 -5.42
N ASP A 303 -8.47 25.33 -6.39
CA ASP A 303 -9.39 26.45 -6.22
C ASP A 303 -10.42 26.18 -5.11
N SER A 304 -10.97 24.96 -5.07
CA SER A 304 -11.87 24.49 -4.02
C SER A 304 -11.19 24.47 -2.63
N LEU A 305 -9.94 24.02 -2.55
CA LEU A 305 -9.16 23.98 -1.31
C LEU A 305 -8.84 25.40 -0.82
N GLN A 306 -8.37 26.28 -1.71
CA GLN A 306 -8.09 27.68 -1.41
C GLN A 306 -9.35 28.42 -0.93
N GLU A 307 -10.50 28.18 -1.57
CA GLU A 307 -11.77 28.70 -1.09
C GLU A 307 -12.14 28.15 0.30
N THR A 308 -11.93 26.85 0.53
CA THR A 308 -12.17 26.21 1.84
C THR A 308 -11.33 26.86 2.95
N ILE A 309 -10.03 27.04 2.71
CA ILE A 309 -9.10 27.66 3.66
C ILE A 309 -9.52 29.10 3.95
N ARG A 310 -9.75 29.90 2.90
CA ARG A 310 -10.18 31.31 3.02
C ARG A 310 -11.48 31.46 3.83
N LEU A 311 -12.45 30.57 3.62
CA LEU A 311 -13.69 30.59 4.39
C LEU A 311 -13.47 30.16 5.84
N GLY A 312 -12.59 29.19 6.09
CA GLY A 312 -12.21 28.74 7.43
C GLY A 312 -11.56 29.82 8.29
N GLU A 313 -10.85 30.78 7.70
CA GLU A 313 -10.28 31.95 8.38
C GLU A 313 -11.35 32.92 8.93
N THR A 314 -12.61 32.80 8.48
CA THR A 314 -13.72 33.66 8.90
C THR A 314 -14.95 32.85 9.33
N PRO A 315 -14.93 32.19 10.51
CA PRO A 315 -15.97 31.24 10.91
C PRO A 315 -17.40 31.79 10.91
N GLU A 316 -17.58 33.07 11.29
CA GLU A 316 -18.91 33.72 11.29
C GLU A 316 -19.49 33.87 9.87
N GLU A 317 -18.62 34.20 8.91
CA GLU A 317 -18.98 34.36 7.51
C GLU A 317 -19.28 33.00 6.87
N LEU A 318 -18.44 32.00 7.14
CA LEU A 318 -18.69 30.63 6.73
C LEU A 318 -20.05 30.14 7.25
N GLU A 319 -20.34 30.32 8.54
CA GLU A 319 -21.61 29.93 9.14
C GLU A 319 -22.81 30.66 8.52
N ARG A 320 -22.64 31.93 8.16
CA ARG A 320 -23.67 32.69 7.43
C ARG A 320 -23.88 32.10 6.03
N GLN A 321 -22.82 31.79 5.29
CA GLN A 321 -22.92 31.23 3.93
C GLN A 321 -23.52 29.82 3.95
N CYS A 322 -23.12 28.95 4.88
CA CYS A 322 -23.68 27.60 4.99
C CYS A 322 -25.19 27.60 5.27
N ARG A 323 -25.68 28.56 6.06
CA ARG A 323 -27.12 28.70 6.35
C ARG A 323 -27.93 29.32 5.21
N THR A 324 -27.30 30.19 4.40
CA THR A 324 -28.01 30.99 3.39
C THR A 324 -27.89 30.44 1.97
N THR A 325 -26.88 29.64 1.68
CA THR A 325 -26.65 29.02 0.37
C THR A 325 -27.13 27.57 0.37
N PRO A 326 -28.21 27.22 -0.38
CA PRO A 326 -28.69 25.84 -0.49
C PRO A 326 -27.60 24.90 -1.04
N ALA A 327 -27.56 23.65 -0.58
CA ALA A 327 -26.51 22.68 -0.94
C ALA A 327 -26.26 22.55 -2.45
N GLY A 328 -27.30 22.51 -3.28
CA GLY A 328 -27.16 22.45 -4.75
C GLY A 328 -26.64 23.72 -5.44
N GLN A 329 -26.45 24.81 -4.68
CA GLN A 329 -25.90 26.09 -5.16
C GLN A 329 -24.54 26.41 -4.55
N GLN A 330 -24.03 25.57 -3.64
CA GLN A 330 -22.71 25.76 -3.04
C GLN A 330 -21.63 25.44 -4.08
N THR A 331 -20.58 26.25 -4.12
CA THR A 331 -19.35 25.87 -4.82
C THR A 331 -18.73 24.65 -4.11
N PRO A 332 -17.91 23.84 -4.79
CA PRO A 332 -17.22 22.72 -4.13
C PRO A 332 -16.44 23.13 -2.88
N GLY A 333 -15.79 24.31 -2.90
CA GLY A 333 -15.04 24.84 -1.76
C GLY A 333 -15.96 25.25 -0.60
N LEU A 334 -17.06 25.96 -0.87
CA LEU A 334 -18.04 26.29 0.16
C LEU A 334 -18.69 25.03 0.75
N ALA A 335 -19.09 24.08 -0.09
CA ALA A 335 -19.71 22.83 0.38
C ALA A 335 -18.77 22.08 1.33
N ARG A 336 -17.49 21.95 0.95
CA ARG A 336 -16.47 21.31 1.80
C ARG A 336 -16.23 22.10 3.09
N ALA A 337 -16.16 23.42 3.03
CA ALA A 337 -16.01 24.27 4.21
C ALA A 337 -17.20 24.11 5.18
N CYS A 338 -18.42 24.04 4.64
CA CYS A 338 -19.63 23.82 5.43
C CYS A 338 -19.66 22.44 6.10
N GLU A 339 -19.24 21.40 5.39
CA GLU A 339 -19.08 20.05 5.92
C GLU A 339 -18.07 20.02 7.07
N LEU A 340 -16.90 20.64 6.89
CA LEU A 340 -15.87 20.73 7.94
C LEU A 340 -16.35 21.52 9.15
N ALA A 341 -17.03 22.66 8.95
CA ALA A 341 -17.59 23.46 10.03
C ALA A 341 -18.68 22.68 10.80
N GLN A 342 -19.49 21.89 10.10
CA GLN A 342 -20.46 20.99 10.72
C GLN A 342 -19.76 19.89 11.51
N GLY A 343 -18.71 19.27 10.96
CA GLY A 343 -17.89 18.28 11.65
C GLY A 343 -17.28 18.81 12.95
N VAL A 344 -16.73 20.02 12.96
CA VAL A 344 -16.20 20.67 14.18
C VAL A 344 -17.30 20.91 15.23
N ARG A 345 -18.51 21.29 14.79
CA ARG A 345 -19.65 21.44 15.71
C ARG A 345 -20.07 20.11 16.30
N ASP A 346 -20.16 19.08 15.46
CA ASP A 346 -20.55 17.73 15.86
C ASP A 346 -19.51 17.11 16.79
N GLU A 347 -18.22 17.32 16.53
CA GLU A 347 -17.12 16.91 17.41
C GLU A 347 -17.23 17.59 18.78
N ARG A 348 -17.45 18.91 18.81
CA ARG A 348 -17.63 19.63 20.08
C ARG A 348 -18.84 19.14 20.86
N VAL A 349 -19.99 18.95 20.21
CA VAL A 349 -21.19 18.44 20.89
C VAL A 349 -20.99 16.98 21.32
N GLY A 350 -20.34 16.16 20.49
CA GLY A 350 -19.97 14.79 20.81
C GLY A 350 -19.03 14.71 22.01
N HIS A 351 -18.05 15.61 22.10
CA HIS A 351 -17.15 15.76 23.25
C HIS A 351 -17.94 16.08 24.53
N GLU A 352 -18.85 17.05 24.48
CA GLU A 352 -19.73 17.37 25.63
C GLU A 352 -20.61 16.18 26.05
N LEU A 353 -21.10 15.40 25.08
CA LEU A 353 -21.85 14.17 25.36
C LEU A 353 -21.00 13.14 26.10
N VAL A 354 -19.76 12.90 25.69
CA VAL A 354 -18.89 11.93 26.40
C VAL A 354 -18.44 12.43 27.77
N VAL A 355 -18.19 13.73 27.93
CA VAL A 355 -17.82 14.33 29.23
C VAL A 355 -18.95 14.19 30.25
N HIS A 356 -20.19 14.44 29.83
CA HIS A 356 -21.32 14.52 30.76
C HIS A 356 -22.20 13.27 30.80
N GLN A 357 -22.14 12.41 29.78
CA GLN A 357 -23.10 11.32 29.57
C GLN A 357 -22.44 10.04 29.04
N ALA A 358 -21.18 9.75 29.40
CA ALA A 358 -20.41 8.59 28.92
C ALA A 358 -21.20 7.27 28.87
N ARG A 359 -21.97 6.93 29.92
CA ARG A 359 -22.79 5.71 29.95
C ARG A 359 -23.92 5.70 28.93
N GLN A 360 -24.59 6.83 28.73
CA GLN A 360 -25.65 6.96 27.74
C GLN A 360 -25.07 6.86 26.33
N VAL A 361 -23.93 7.53 26.08
CA VAL A 361 -23.21 7.42 24.80
C VAL A 361 -22.86 5.96 24.51
N ALA A 362 -22.26 5.23 25.45
CA ALA A 362 -21.95 3.81 25.27
C ALA A 362 -23.19 2.99 24.86
N ALA A 363 -24.30 3.16 25.57
CA ALA A 363 -25.56 2.48 25.26
C ALA A 363 -26.11 2.84 23.88
N ASP A 364 -26.07 4.13 23.51
CA ASP A 364 -26.54 4.60 22.20
C ASP A 364 -25.66 4.06 21.06
N CYS A 365 -24.35 3.99 21.25
CA CYS A 365 -23.42 3.42 20.28
C CYS A 365 -23.63 1.92 20.08
N GLU A 366 -23.93 1.19 21.16
CA GLU A 366 -24.26 -0.25 21.12
C GLU A 366 -25.61 -0.52 20.46
N ALA A 367 -26.59 0.37 20.65
CA ALA A 367 -27.90 0.24 20.04
C ALA A 367 -27.96 0.69 18.57
N THR A 368 -27.01 1.52 18.12
CA THR A 368 -27.03 2.15 16.79
C THR A 368 -25.97 1.53 15.88
N PRO A 369 -26.34 0.96 14.71
CA PRO A 369 -25.38 0.46 13.73
C PRO A 369 -24.38 1.53 13.29
N ALA A 370 -23.11 1.18 13.06
CA ALA A 370 -22.05 2.13 12.76
C ALA A 370 -22.37 3.10 11.60
N GLN A 371 -23.02 2.61 10.54
CA GLN A 371 -23.42 3.42 9.38
C GLN A 371 -24.56 4.42 9.65
N GLU A 372 -25.27 4.28 10.77
CA GLU A 372 -26.36 5.17 11.18
C GLU A 372 -25.90 6.24 12.19
N ARG A 373 -24.68 6.11 12.74
CA ARG A 373 -24.10 7.05 13.70
C ARG A 373 -23.60 8.31 13.00
N ASN A 374 -24.45 9.30 12.91
CA ASN A 374 -24.15 10.57 12.23
C ASN A 374 -24.12 11.75 13.20
N GLY A 375 -23.49 12.84 12.77
CA GLY A 375 -23.42 14.09 13.53
C GLY A 375 -22.79 13.91 14.92
N PRO A 376 -23.34 14.55 15.98
CA PRO A 376 -22.74 14.51 17.31
C PRO A 376 -22.64 13.11 17.92
N LEU A 377 -23.61 12.24 17.65
CA LEU A 377 -23.57 10.85 18.12
C LEU A 377 -22.43 10.08 17.45
N GLY A 378 -22.20 10.31 16.15
CA GLY A 378 -21.05 9.74 15.43
C GLY A 378 -19.73 10.09 16.10
N SER A 379 -19.51 11.38 16.39
CA SER A 379 -18.31 11.85 17.08
C SER A 379 -18.17 11.29 18.51
N ALA A 380 -19.27 11.25 19.28
CA ALA A 380 -19.26 10.69 20.63
C ALA A 380 -18.94 9.18 20.61
N CYS A 381 -19.50 8.43 19.66
CA CYS A 381 -19.22 7.01 19.50
C CYS A 381 -17.78 6.75 19.07
N PHE A 382 -17.20 7.59 18.21
CA PHE A 382 -15.79 7.47 17.86
C PHE A 382 -14.88 7.61 19.09
N SER A 383 -15.15 8.60 19.96
CA SER A 383 -14.40 8.75 21.22
C SER A 383 -14.60 7.54 22.15
N TYR A 384 -15.82 7.03 22.28
CA TYR A 384 -16.11 5.82 23.07
C TYR A 384 -15.37 4.59 22.54
N GLU A 385 -15.41 4.33 21.24
CA GLU A 385 -14.74 3.18 20.63
C GLU A 385 -13.22 3.27 20.77
N THR A 386 -12.66 4.49 20.67
CA THR A 386 -11.25 4.75 20.93
C THR A 386 -10.88 4.44 22.40
N ALA A 387 -11.68 4.92 23.35
CA ALA A 387 -11.48 4.60 24.77
C ALA A 387 -11.62 3.10 25.05
N LEU A 388 -12.59 2.44 24.41
CA LEU A 388 -12.82 0.99 24.50
C LEU A 388 -11.64 0.19 23.93
N GLN A 389 -11.07 0.61 22.80
CA GLN A 389 -9.87 0.01 22.23
C GLN A 389 -8.71 0.04 23.24
N PHE A 390 -8.42 1.21 23.83
CA PHE A 390 -7.35 1.35 24.81
C PHE A 390 -7.63 0.54 26.08
N ALA A 391 -8.86 0.58 26.58
CA ALA A 391 -9.24 -0.18 27.76
C ALA A 391 -9.12 -1.70 27.54
N LEU A 392 -9.58 -2.19 26.39
CA LEU A 392 -9.43 -3.60 26.02
C LEU A 392 -7.96 -4.00 25.86
N ALA A 393 -7.16 -3.18 25.17
CA ALA A 393 -5.72 -3.42 25.05
C ALA A 393 -5.06 -3.56 26.43
N ASN A 394 -5.34 -2.63 27.35
CA ASN A 394 -4.81 -2.66 28.71
C ASN A 394 -5.16 -3.95 29.46
N VAL A 395 -6.41 -4.43 29.37
CA VAL A 395 -6.79 -5.71 29.99
C VAL A 395 -6.06 -6.89 29.35
N LEU A 396 -5.92 -6.89 28.02
CA LEU A 396 -5.27 -7.98 27.26
C LEU A 396 -3.75 -8.04 27.44
N ILE A 397 -3.10 -6.92 27.77
CA ILE A 397 -1.66 -6.90 28.07
C ILE A 397 -1.35 -7.78 29.27
N ASP A 398 -2.18 -7.72 30.32
CA ASP A 398 -1.95 -8.42 31.59
C ASP A 398 -2.64 -9.79 31.67
N ASP A 399 -3.64 -10.08 30.83
CA ASP A 399 -4.36 -11.38 30.81
C ASP A 399 -3.99 -12.24 29.58
N ASN A 400 -3.00 -13.11 29.74
CA ASN A 400 -2.56 -14.06 28.70
C ASN A 400 -3.67 -14.97 28.19
N ALA A 401 -4.59 -15.40 29.07
CA ALA A 401 -5.66 -16.30 28.68
C ALA A 401 -6.69 -15.57 27.83
N ALA A 402 -7.05 -14.34 28.21
CA ALA A 402 -7.91 -13.48 27.41
C ALA A 402 -7.27 -13.15 26.06
N TYR A 403 -5.98 -12.78 26.04
CA TYR A 403 -5.24 -12.51 24.81
C TYR A 403 -5.26 -13.73 23.87
N ALA A 404 -4.98 -14.92 24.40
CA ALA A 404 -4.96 -16.15 23.60
C ALA A 404 -6.35 -16.59 23.09
N ILE A 405 -7.44 -16.15 23.71
CA ILE A 405 -8.80 -16.42 23.23
C ILE A 405 -9.25 -15.37 22.23
N ILE A 406 -9.03 -14.09 22.56
CA ILE A 406 -9.52 -12.97 21.78
C ILE A 406 -8.64 -12.81 20.55
N CYS A 407 -7.32 -12.76 20.71
CA CYS A 407 -6.33 -12.51 19.66
C CYS A 407 -5.72 -13.77 19.03
N ALA A 408 -6.39 -14.93 19.12
CA ALA A 408 -5.83 -16.25 18.79
C ALA A 408 -5.47 -16.45 17.30
N ASP A 409 -6.09 -15.70 16.40
CA ASP A 409 -5.95 -15.88 14.95
C ASP A 409 -5.10 -14.76 14.34
N ASP A 410 -4.00 -15.15 13.67
CA ASP A 410 -3.20 -14.26 12.81
C ASP A 410 -3.99 -13.85 11.55
N GLU A 411 -5.03 -14.62 11.19
CA GLU A 411 -6.01 -14.28 10.17
C GLU A 411 -7.21 -13.63 10.88
N LEU A 412 -7.27 -12.29 10.84
CA LEU A 412 -8.35 -11.51 11.42
C LEU A 412 -9.71 -12.03 10.92
N PRO A 413 -10.54 -12.68 11.76
CA PRO A 413 -11.83 -13.15 11.29
C PRO A 413 -12.69 -11.95 10.89
N GLU A 414 -13.34 -12.05 9.72
CA GLU A 414 -14.08 -10.97 9.05
C GLU A 414 -15.21 -10.34 9.89
N ASP A 415 -15.60 -11.01 10.96
CA ASP A 415 -16.67 -10.62 11.87
C ASP A 415 -16.15 -10.04 13.19
N ARG A 416 -14.85 -9.80 13.29
CA ARG A 416 -14.25 -9.18 14.47
C ARG A 416 -14.57 -7.69 14.52
N ALA A 417 -14.84 -7.19 15.73
CA ALA A 417 -14.96 -5.75 15.94
C ALA A 417 -13.70 -5.02 15.50
N GLY A 418 -13.84 -3.93 14.74
CA GLY A 418 -12.68 -3.07 14.38
C GLY A 418 -11.85 -2.66 15.60
N PHE A 419 -12.51 -2.31 16.72
CA PHE A 419 -11.82 -1.95 17.97
C PHE A 419 -11.04 -3.12 18.59
N ALA A 420 -11.49 -4.37 18.44
CA ALA A 420 -10.82 -5.54 19.02
C ALA A 420 -9.56 -5.91 18.24
N THR A 421 -9.58 -5.76 16.93
CA THR A 421 -8.40 -5.90 16.06
C THR A 421 -7.32 -4.91 16.47
N LEU A 422 -7.67 -3.62 16.58
CA LEU A 422 -6.73 -2.59 17.00
C LEU A 422 -6.24 -2.81 18.44
N ALA A 423 -7.13 -3.20 19.37
CA ALA A 423 -6.76 -3.51 20.74
C ALA A 423 -5.78 -4.68 20.86
N CYS A 424 -5.93 -5.73 20.05
CA CYS A 424 -4.98 -6.83 20.01
C CYS A 424 -3.63 -6.42 19.44
N SER A 425 -3.61 -5.61 18.38
CA SER A 425 -2.36 -5.07 17.83
C SER A 425 -1.63 -4.20 18.87
N THR A 426 -2.36 -3.29 19.55
CA THR A 426 -1.82 -2.49 20.65
C THR A 426 -1.31 -3.38 21.80
N ALA A 427 -2.10 -4.35 22.25
CA ALA A 427 -1.69 -5.26 23.32
C ALA A 427 -0.47 -6.10 22.93
N GLN A 428 -0.38 -6.58 21.69
CA GLN A 428 0.78 -7.31 21.18
C GLN A 428 2.03 -6.45 21.23
N SER A 429 1.94 -5.21 20.75
CA SER A 429 3.05 -4.24 20.76
C SER A 429 3.53 -4.00 22.18
N ASP A 430 2.64 -3.71 23.13
CA ASP A 430 3.02 -3.42 24.52
C ASP A 430 3.57 -4.66 25.23
N ARG A 431 3.04 -5.86 24.96
CA ARG A 431 3.57 -7.12 25.48
C ARG A 431 4.98 -7.39 24.94
N LEU A 432 5.20 -7.12 23.65
CA LEU A 432 6.51 -7.22 23.00
C LEU A 432 7.50 -6.21 23.59
N ASP A 433 7.08 -4.95 23.78
CA ASP A 433 7.91 -3.90 24.39
C ASP A 433 8.29 -4.26 25.83
N ARG A 434 7.33 -4.72 26.67
CA ARG A 434 7.63 -5.20 28.03
C ARG A 434 8.59 -6.39 28.03
N ALA A 435 8.49 -7.29 27.06
CA ALA A 435 9.41 -8.41 26.91
C ALA A 435 10.83 -7.94 26.52
N ILE A 436 10.93 -6.97 25.60
CA ILE A 436 12.18 -6.35 25.19
C ILE A 436 12.82 -5.58 26.35
N GLU A 437 12.06 -4.77 27.08
CA GLU A 437 12.54 -4.04 28.25
C GLU A 437 13.08 -4.96 29.34
N LYS A 438 12.38 -6.09 29.58
CA LYS A 438 12.84 -7.12 30.52
C LYS A 438 14.18 -7.72 30.10
N LEU A 439 14.40 -7.94 28.81
CA LEU A 439 15.69 -8.42 28.28
C LEU A 439 16.78 -7.35 28.41
N LEU A 440 16.46 -6.08 28.08
CA LEU A 440 17.40 -4.95 28.17
C LEU A 440 17.81 -4.63 29.61
N ALA A 441 16.95 -4.90 30.59
CA ALA A 441 17.27 -4.73 32.01
C ALA A 441 18.41 -5.66 32.50
N ALA A 442 18.78 -6.69 31.73
CA ALA A 442 19.87 -7.61 32.03
C ALA A 442 20.90 -7.68 30.88
N PRO A 443 21.66 -6.60 30.62
CA PRO A 443 22.45 -6.45 29.39
C PRO A 443 23.50 -7.54 29.19
N ALA A 444 24.16 -8.02 30.26
CA ALA A 444 25.13 -9.10 30.14
C ALA A 444 24.50 -10.44 29.72
N SER A 445 23.29 -10.72 30.22
CA SER A 445 22.53 -11.91 29.82
C SER A 445 22.01 -11.78 28.40
N LEU A 446 21.56 -10.59 28.00
CA LEU A 446 21.15 -10.30 26.63
C LEU A 446 22.32 -10.45 25.65
N ASP A 447 23.48 -9.84 25.93
CA ASP A 447 24.68 -9.93 25.10
C ASP A 447 25.08 -11.40 24.88
N ALA A 448 25.03 -12.22 25.95
CA ALA A 448 25.29 -13.67 25.86
C ALA A 448 24.24 -14.41 25.00
N ALA A 449 22.95 -14.09 25.16
CA ALA A 449 21.88 -14.71 24.38
C ALA A 449 21.96 -14.34 22.88
N CYS A 450 22.30 -13.09 22.57
CA CYS A 450 22.50 -12.60 21.21
C CYS A 450 23.68 -13.31 20.51
N ALA A 451 24.77 -13.56 21.24
CA ALA A 451 25.93 -14.29 20.73
C ALA A 451 25.66 -15.79 20.56
N ALA A 452 24.90 -16.40 21.49
CA ALA A 452 24.62 -17.83 21.49
C ALA A 452 23.56 -18.25 20.45
N THR A 453 22.67 -17.34 20.05
CA THR A 453 21.54 -17.65 19.16
C THR A 453 21.75 -16.96 17.80
N PRO A 454 21.94 -17.73 16.70
CA PRO A 454 22.01 -17.17 15.36
C PRO A 454 20.76 -16.34 15.04
N GLU A 455 20.90 -15.26 14.29
CA GLU A 455 19.81 -14.30 14.04
C GLU A 455 18.53 -14.96 13.48
N ARG A 456 18.68 -15.90 12.55
CA ARG A 456 17.57 -16.67 11.97
C ARG A 456 16.80 -17.55 12.97
N ASP A 457 17.41 -17.87 14.10
CA ASP A 457 16.88 -18.76 15.13
C ASP A 457 16.36 -17.95 16.35
N ARG A 458 16.49 -16.61 16.34
CA ARG A 458 15.97 -15.75 17.40
C ARG A 458 14.46 -15.57 17.24
N GLY A 459 13.72 -15.75 18.34
CA GLY A 459 12.35 -15.24 18.43
C GLY A 459 12.30 -13.71 18.25
N LEU A 460 11.13 -13.18 17.91
CA LEU A 460 10.93 -11.75 17.62
C LEU A 460 11.43 -10.86 18.76
N GLU A 461 11.09 -11.19 20.01
CA GLU A 461 11.48 -10.45 21.22
C GLU A 461 13.00 -10.36 21.36
N LEU A 462 13.69 -11.50 21.26
CA LEU A 462 15.14 -11.56 21.40
C LEU A 462 15.82 -10.82 20.25
N ASN A 463 15.32 -10.97 19.02
CA ASN A 463 15.90 -10.30 17.87
C ASN A 463 15.84 -8.78 18.00
N LEU A 464 14.67 -8.24 18.35
CA LEU A 464 14.47 -6.80 18.55
C LEU A 464 15.28 -6.27 19.74
N ALA A 465 15.35 -7.01 20.86
CA ALA A 465 16.19 -6.65 22.00
C ALA A 465 17.68 -6.62 21.64
N CYS A 466 18.17 -7.61 20.90
CA CYS A 466 19.56 -7.65 20.40
C CYS A 466 19.86 -6.47 19.48
N HIS A 467 18.94 -6.15 18.56
CA HIS A 467 19.10 -4.99 17.67
C HIS A 467 19.16 -3.68 18.46
N ARG A 468 18.20 -3.45 19.37
CA ARG A 468 18.18 -2.24 20.22
C ARG A 468 19.44 -2.11 21.07
N ARG A 469 19.89 -3.22 21.68
CA ARG A 469 21.15 -3.27 22.44
C ARG A 469 22.37 -2.95 21.57
N HIS A 470 22.42 -3.49 20.35
CA HIS A 470 23.48 -3.18 19.38
C HIS A 470 23.46 -1.69 18.99
N SER A 471 22.27 -1.11 18.73
CA SER A 471 22.11 0.32 18.45
C SER A 471 22.53 1.20 19.63
N GLU A 472 22.23 0.84 20.87
CA GLU A 472 22.68 1.57 22.07
C GLU A 472 24.20 1.55 22.22
N LEU A 473 24.83 0.38 22.01
CA LEU A 473 26.30 0.25 22.03
C LEU A 473 26.96 1.03 20.88
N TRP A 474 26.35 1.01 19.70
CA TRP A 474 26.77 1.81 18.56
C TRP A 474 26.71 3.30 18.87
N GLN A 475 25.56 3.79 19.35
CA GLN A 475 25.38 5.20 19.69
C GLN A 475 26.35 5.63 20.80
N ALA A 476 26.56 4.81 21.83
CA ALA A 476 27.55 5.09 22.87
C ALA A 476 29.00 5.17 22.31
N ARG A 477 29.32 4.41 21.25
CA ARG A 477 30.61 4.50 20.55
C ARG A 477 30.67 5.79 19.71
N VAL A 478 29.61 6.13 18.99
CA VAL A 478 29.48 7.40 18.25
C VAL A 478 29.66 8.59 19.18
N ASP A 479 28.93 8.63 20.31
CA ASP A 479 28.97 9.73 21.27
C ASP A 479 30.35 9.86 21.92
N ARG A 480 31.01 8.74 22.24
CA ARG A 480 32.39 8.75 22.75
C ARG A 480 33.37 9.36 21.74
N LEU A 481 33.28 8.95 20.47
CA LEU A 481 34.13 9.51 19.41
C LEU A 481 33.78 10.98 19.13
N ALA A 482 32.50 11.36 19.22
CA ALA A 482 32.07 12.72 19.03
C ALA A 482 32.57 13.64 20.15
N ALA A 483 32.61 13.16 21.40
CA ALA A 483 33.02 13.92 22.57
C ALA A 483 34.55 14.00 22.76
N ASP A 484 35.32 13.04 22.24
CA ASP A 484 36.78 12.97 22.39
C ASP A 484 37.49 13.09 21.02
N PRO A 485 38.02 14.28 20.69
CA PRO A 485 38.73 14.49 19.44
C PRO A 485 39.92 13.55 19.23
N ALA A 486 40.68 13.22 20.28
CA ALA A 486 41.84 12.35 20.16
C ALA A 486 41.42 10.90 19.88
N ALA A 487 40.32 10.44 20.50
CA ALA A 487 39.73 9.14 20.21
C ALA A 487 39.18 9.07 18.78
N TYR A 488 38.53 10.13 18.30
CA TYR A 488 38.08 10.25 16.92
C TYR A 488 39.24 10.17 15.94
N ASP A 489 40.26 11.01 16.12
CA ASP A 489 41.42 11.04 15.21
C ASP A 489 42.11 9.67 15.17
N THR A 490 42.24 9.00 16.31
CA THR A 490 42.84 7.66 16.39
C THR A 490 41.99 6.59 15.69
N ALA A 491 40.67 6.59 15.91
CA ALA A 491 39.76 5.59 15.34
C ALA A 491 39.51 5.82 13.83
N CYS A 492 39.51 7.08 13.40
CA CYS A 492 39.07 7.50 12.07
C CYS A 492 40.20 7.97 11.14
N ALA A 493 41.47 8.00 11.58
CA ALA A 493 42.63 8.43 10.78
C ALA A 493 42.77 7.71 9.41
N LYS A 494 42.34 6.45 9.32
CA LYS A 494 42.42 5.67 8.07
C LYS A 494 41.32 6.02 7.07
N ILE A 495 40.26 6.66 7.53
CA ILE A 495 39.04 6.96 6.75
C ILE A 495 39.13 8.39 6.21
N ASP A 496 39.67 9.32 7.00
CA ASP A 496 39.81 10.75 6.66
C ASP A 496 40.77 11.03 5.48
N THR A 497 41.53 10.01 5.04
CA THR A 497 42.43 10.09 3.88
C THR A 497 41.84 9.52 2.59
N ARG A 498 40.62 8.95 2.64
CA ARG A 498 39.94 8.37 1.47
C ARG A 498 38.97 9.40 0.89
N THR A 499 39.07 9.63 -0.42
CA THR A 499 38.06 10.39 -1.16
C THR A 499 36.72 9.67 -1.12
N VAL A 500 35.65 10.43 -0.87
CA VAL A 500 34.27 10.00 -0.57
C VAL A 500 33.57 9.38 -1.79
N ASP A 501 34.13 8.30 -2.33
CA ASP A 501 33.53 7.57 -3.45
C ASP A 501 33.10 6.18 -2.95
N ALA A 502 31.89 6.16 -2.39
CA ALA A 502 31.06 5.03 -1.97
C ALA A 502 31.55 4.13 -0.80
N PRO A 503 30.68 3.81 0.18
CA PRO A 503 31.00 2.85 1.24
C PRO A 503 31.24 1.45 0.65
N ARG A 504 32.30 0.78 1.07
CA ARG A 504 32.52 -0.64 0.77
C ARG A 504 31.65 -1.52 1.67
N GLU A 505 31.06 -2.56 1.10
CA GLU A 505 30.32 -3.57 1.86
C GLU A 505 31.19 -4.12 3.01
N GLY A 506 30.67 -4.03 4.24
CA GLY A 506 31.26 -4.68 5.43
C GLY A 506 32.22 -3.84 6.28
N GLU A 507 32.56 -2.60 5.90
CA GLU A 507 33.40 -1.72 6.75
C GLU A 507 32.52 -0.90 7.71
N TYR A 508 32.07 -1.52 8.81
CA TYR A 508 31.31 -0.85 9.87
C TYR A 508 32.05 0.37 10.47
N ASP A 509 33.38 0.43 10.41
CA ASP A 509 34.13 1.56 10.96
C ASP A 509 33.94 2.86 10.15
N ASP A 510 33.66 2.78 8.84
CA ASP A 510 33.41 3.96 7.98
C ASP A 510 32.13 4.69 8.40
N VAL A 511 31.03 3.94 8.56
CA VAL A 511 29.73 4.46 9.00
C VAL A 511 29.83 5.07 10.40
N LEU A 512 30.58 4.42 11.30
CA LEU A 512 30.79 4.90 12.66
C LEU A 512 31.47 6.27 12.70
N CYS A 513 32.53 6.44 11.90
CA CYS A 513 33.28 7.69 11.84
C CYS A 513 32.45 8.82 11.21
N ASP A 514 31.70 8.51 10.14
CA ASP A 514 30.77 9.47 9.54
C ASP A 514 29.65 9.91 10.50
N ASP A 515 29.08 8.98 11.28
CA ASP A 515 28.10 9.30 12.31
C ASP A 515 28.68 10.17 13.42
N ALA A 516 29.89 9.85 13.89
CA ALA A 516 30.59 10.65 14.90
C ALA A 516 30.92 12.07 14.40
N ARG A 517 31.33 12.22 13.13
CA ARG A 517 31.53 13.53 12.50
C ARG A 517 30.24 14.35 12.50
N ARG A 518 29.13 13.76 12.02
CA ARG A 518 27.81 14.41 12.00
C ARG A 518 27.33 14.80 13.39
N ALA A 519 27.55 13.96 14.39
CA ALA A 519 27.22 14.27 15.77
C ALA A 519 28.02 15.49 16.30
N ARG A 520 29.31 15.61 15.97
CA ARG A 520 30.14 16.77 16.32
C ARG A 520 29.63 18.06 15.68
N GLU A 521 29.30 18.01 14.39
CA GLU A 521 28.75 19.16 13.65
C GLU A 521 27.42 19.63 14.23
N ARG A 522 26.53 18.69 14.60
CA ARG A 522 25.26 19.01 15.27
C ARG A 522 25.48 19.66 16.64
N SER A 523 26.37 19.11 17.46
CA SER A 523 26.69 19.68 18.78
C SER A 523 27.28 21.08 18.67
N ALA A 524 28.18 21.32 17.70
CA ALA A 524 28.73 22.64 17.43
C ALA A 524 27.63 23.63 16.95
N SER A 525 26.74 23.17 16.08
CA SER A 525 25.61 23.98 15.58
C SER A 525 24.59 24.31 16.69
N ALA A 526 24.29 23.34 17.56
CA ALA A 526 23.40 23.55 18.70
C ALA A 526 23.99 24.54 19.71
N GLN A 527 25.29 24.44 20.01
CA GLN A 527 25.99 25.42 20.84
C GLN A 527 25.97 26.82 20.22
N ALA A 528 26.15 26.92 18.89
CA ALA A 528 26.04 28.19 18.18
C ALA A 528 24.62 28.78 18.21
N ARG A 529 23.57 27.94 18.10
CA ARG A 529 22.16 28.37 18.23
C ARG A 529 21.84 28.86 19.63
N VAL A 530 22.20 28.12 20.67
CA VAL A 530 22.00 28.56 22.06
C VAL A 530 22.72 29.89 22.32
N ALA A 531 23.94 30.05 21.77
CA ALA A 531 24.66 31.32 21.84
C ALA A 531 23.98 32.46 21.05
N ALA A 532 23.22 32.16 20.00
CA ALA A 532 22.47 33.15 19.22
C ALA A 532 21.13 33.51 19.89
N GLU A 533 20.37 32.51 20.38
CA GLU A 533 19.08 32.69 21.04
C GLU A 533 19.21 33.40 22.39
N SER A 534 20.31 33.17 23.12
CA SER A 534 20.62 33.95 24.34
C SER A 534 20.87 35.44 24.07
N ASN A 535 21.01 35.86 22.81
CA ASN A 535 21.14 37.26 22.40
C ASN A 535 19.85 37.87 21.80
N GLU A 536 18.78 37.10 21.59
CA GLU A 536 17.51 37.65 21.12
C GLU A 536 16.55 37.94 22.29
N PRO A 537 16.06 39.19 22.44
CA PRO A 537 15.05 39.50 23.46
C PRO A 537 13.74 38.78 23.12
N SER A 538 13.31 37.86 24.00
CA SER A 538 12.05 37.11 23.89
C SER A 538 10.84 38.04 23.96
N GLY A 539 10.39 38.50 22.79
CA GLY A 539 9.26 39.42 22.64
C GLY A 539 7.90 38.74 22.48
N GLU A 540 7.82 37.41 22.62
CA GLU A 540 6.59 36.67 22.39
C GLU A 540 5.71 36.69 23.65
N LYS A 541 4.70 37.56 23.63
CA LYS A 541 3.65 37.57 24.66
C LYS A 541 2.79 36.31 24.47
N PRO A 542 2.64 35.45 25.49
CA PRO A 542 1.72 34.33 25.42
C PRO A 542 0.30 34.86 25.18
N SER A 543 -0.37 34.36 24.15
CA SER A 543 -1.78 34.65 23.89
C SER A 543 -2.60 34.09 25.07
N GLN A 544 -3.16 35.00 25.89
CA GLN A 544 -3.88 34.68 27.12
C GLN A 544 -5.32 34.15 26.89
N ASP A 545 -5.74 33.91 25.65
CA ASP A 545 -7.17 33.75 25.33
C ASP A 545 -7.70 32.31 25.32
N ASP A 546 -6.93 31.29 25.72
CA ASP A 546 -7.39 29.88 25.61
C ASP A 546 -7.09 28.96 26.82
N GLU A 547 -7.02 29.50 28.04
CA GLU A 547 -6.85 28.71 29.28
C GLU A 547 -8.18 28.18 29.84
N ARG A 548 -9.04 27.55 29.02
CA ARG A 548 -10.01 26.61 29.59
C ARG A 548 -9.28 25.28 29.81
N PRO A 549 -9.31 24.68 31.02
CA PRO A 549 -8.72 23.38 31.22
C PRO A 549 -9.44 22.39 30.30
N GLN A 550 -8.74 21.93 29.25
CA GLN A 550 -9.25 20.88 28.38
C GLN A 550 -9.41 19.63 29.24
N VAL A 551 -10.65 19.17 29.40
CA VAL A 551 -10.93 17.91 30.07
C VAL A 551 -10.43 16.80 29.16
N ASP A 552 -9.37 16.11 29.59
CA ASP A 552 -8.89 14.94 28.89
C ASP A 552 -9.89 13.78 29.10
N VAL A 553 -10.76 13.59 28.11
CA VAL A 553 -11.77 12.52 28.11
C VAL A 553 -11.15 11.13 28.06
N PHE A 554 -9.86 11.00 27.73
CA PHE A 554 -9.13 9.74 27.72
C PHE A 554 -8.26 9.55 28.97
N ALA A 555 -8.26 10.51 29.91
CA ALA A 555 -7.59 10.33 31.18
C ALA A 555 -8.08 9.04 31.86
N PRO A 556 -7.19 8.26 32.52
CA PRO A 556 -7.57 6.99 33.13
C PRO A 556 -8.72 7.09 34.13
N ASP A 557 -8.91 8.27 34.74
CA ASP A 557 -9.96 8.56 35.72
C ASP A 557 -11.19 9.26 35.13
N SER A 558 -11.24 9.50 33.81
CA SER A 558 -12.42 10.04 33.14
C SER A 558 -13.60 9.05 33.23
N ASP A 559 -14.83 9.57 33.18
CA ASP A 559 -16.03 8.72 33.16
C ASP A 559 -16.11 7.86 31.90
N LEU A 560 -15.61 8.38 30.76
CA LEU A 560 -15.52 7.62 29.52
C LEU A 560 -14.58 6.41 29.63
N SER A 561 -13.36 6.61 30.14
CA SER A 561 -12.37 5.55 30.34
C SER A 561 -12.87 4.47 31.30
N LYS A 562 -13.57 4.85 32.38
CA LYS A 562 -14.18 3.91 33.32
C LYS A 562 -15.27 3.06 32.65
N VAL A 563 -16.17 3.68 31.89
CA VAL A 563 -17.24 2.96 31.16
C VAL A 563 -16.66 2.02 30.11
N ALA A 564 -15.65 2.48 29.36
CA ALA A 564 -14.90 1.68 28.40
C ALA A 564 -14.22 0.47 29.07
N LEU A 565 -13.59 0.66 30.23
CA LEU A 565 -12.96 -0.41 31.00
C LEU A 565 -13.98 -1.42 31.54
N GLU A 566 -15.11 -0.95 32.09
CA GLU A 566 -16.21 -1.82 32.53
C GLU A 566 -16.71 -2.69 31.36
N TYR A 567 -16.83 -2.12 30.15
CA TYR A 567 -17.24 -2.86 28.96
C TYR A 567 -16.16 -3.85 28.51
N ALA A 568 -14.90 -3.41 28.41
CA ALA A 568 -13.77 -4.26 28.05
C ALA A 568 -13.66 -5.48 28.98
N GLN A 569 -13.86 -5.30 30.28
CA GLN A 569 -13.85 -6.41 31.23
C GLN A 569 -15.00 -7.40 30.96
N ARG A 570 -16.21 -6.92 30.62
CA ARG A 570 -17.32 -7.80 30.22
C ARG A 570 -17.00 -8.60 28.96
N VAL A 571 -16.36 -7.97 27.97
CA VAL A 571 -15.88 -8.66 26.76
C VAL A 571 -14.96 -9.82 27.13
N VAL A 572 -13.94 -9.53 27.96
CA VAL A 572 -12.93 -10.50 28.38
C VAL A 572 -13.54 -11.62 29.22
N ASP A 573 -14.39 -11.30 30.19
CA ASP A 573 -15.05 -12.28 31.05
C ASP A 573 -15.94 -13.22 30.23
N LYS A 574 -16.71 -12.68 29.28
CA LYS A 574 -17.54 -13.47 28.37
C LYS A 574 -16.67 -14.39 27.49
N ALA A 575 -15.62 -13.84 26.87
CA ALA A 575 -14.74 -14.64 26.02
C ALA A 575 -14.08 -15.80 26.79
N LYS A 576 -13.66 -15.55 28.03
CA LYS A 576 -13.10 -16.59 28.91
C LYS A 576 -14.13 -17.63 29.34
N ALA A 577 -15.37 -17.20 29.62
CA ALA A 577 -16.45 -18.11 29.98
C ALA A 577 -16.86 -19.02 28.81
N GLU A 578 -16.85 -18.48 27.58
CA GLU A 578 -17.24 -19.20 26.37
C GLU A 578 -16.07 -19.97 25.73
N GLY A 579 -14.82 -19.65 26.11
CA GLY A 579 -13.61 -20.23 25.51
C GLY A 579 -13.39 -19.80 24.06
N THR A 580 -14.07 -18.75 23.61
CA THR A 580 -14.03 -18.21 22.25
C THR A 580 -14.39 -16.73 22.27
N TYR A 581 -13.97 -15.97 21.25
CA TYR A 581 -14.50 -14.64 21.00
C TYR A 581 -15.63 -14.78 19.95
N PRO A 582 -16.90 -14.49 20.31
CA PRO A 582 -18.03 -14.83 19.46
C PRO A 582 -17.95 -14.16 18.09
N LYS A 583 -18.09 -14.99 17.05
CA LYS A 583 -18.33 -14.58 15.66
C LYS A 583 -19.60 -13.74 15.58
N ARG A 584 -19.50 -12.49 15.14
CA ARG A 584 -20.61 -11.52 15.18
C ARG A 584 -21.69 -11.84 14.15
N LYS A 585 -22.94 -11.49 14.47
CA LYS A 585 -23.93 -11.17 13.44
C LYS A 585 -23.73 -9.73 12.99
N ARG A 586 -23.90 -9.49 11.69
CA ARG A 586 -23.72 -8.17 11.04
C ARG A 586 -24.51 -7.08 11.79
N GLY A 587 -23.82 -6.02 12.22
CA GLY A 587 -24.44 -4.82 12.82
C GLY A 587 -24.37 -4.72 14.34
N ASP A 588 -23.97 -5.79 15.04
CA ASP A 588 -23.90 -5.77 16.50
C ASP A 588 -22.52 -5.31 17.00
N LEU A 589 -22.49 -4.43 18.02
CA LEU A 589 -21.29 -4.23 18.85
C LEU A 589 -21.05 -5.42 19.80
N PHE A 590 -22.01 -6.36 19.89
CA PHE A 590 -21.91 -7.66 20.57
C PHE A 590 -22.73 -8.78 19.94
#